data_AF-A0A5N6XAF0-F1
#
_entry.id   AF-A0A5N6XAF0-F1
#
_cell.length_a   1.000
_cell.length_b   1.000
_cell.length_c   1.000
_cell.angle_alpha   90.00
_cell.angle_beta   90.00
_cell.angle_gamma   90.00
#
_symmetry.space_group_name_H-M   'P 1'
#
loop_
_entity.id
_entity.type
_entity.pdbx_description
1 polymer ?
#
loop_
_entity_poly.entity_id
_entity_poly.type
_entity_poly.pdbx_seq_one_letter_code
_entity_poly.pdbx_strand_id
1 'polypeptide(L)'
;MLRLDAKLLTLHRTGVNLFRISSAMIWPLIWHRFFLPKIPTLVNLRNRLISEEVSSTNPATSLLFALLCLTSFDIAEPFARRYPHLKQSLQLAVSSYGQEFIFSPPTHPDSVVVCLFLAEFRPTLLATSQFVAHKAVSPEVYVNLAYRIAERLTILPTRDASFFDELMNPHNVEFEQCFIDSVQELKILSLDFGLDGFLSKTLPVMRGILGHMQPHIDAYQHVLRYRECSLTVIFHIQWNMSFYVLLEGLIHAKQCWSNPESLFLVVEEVERKCQEQINISNSVLLNATGQGRREDLSAARSLLEMKFHWVFAGICGLGLLYTSVLRTRLIEGKNDGDPDIQSKESLQIVDQVAGSVNSPADAPGQYLSAFLKRFGEVYPQQLVRVLESFLECTEVQINGIGFNAPLQQVVYGIVFVCKNIVENNFVQVRVFGRLARNHEKQLELFPKCARRIGQMAASPWKSTKSAFASGCVYAASSKIIYGLHNILERLRTELSKGTKSNEALDLFNIPPDLSSIGVDFNMPFWDAWNLWPHVGSSSPFDASLDLFNWGTGLNYNGDFEQMNISGM
;
A
#
# COMPACT_ATOMS: atom_id res chain seq x y z
N MET A 1 -14.19 32.59 -13.74
CA MET A 1 -13.58 33.37 -12.65
C MET A 1 -14.62 33.54 -11.54
N LEU A 2 -14.93 32.43 -10.85
CA LEU A 2 -15.85 32.41 -9.71
C LEU A 2 -15.02 32.84 -8.49
N ARG A 3 -15.25 34.05 -7.99
CA ARG A 3 -14.84 34.43 -6.63
C ARG A 3 -15.31 33.33 -5.69
N LEU A 4 -14.52 33.02 -4.65
CA LEU A 4 -15.01 32.39 -3.44
C LEU A 4 -16.23 33.20 -3.00
N ASP A 5 -17.42 32.76 -3.40
CA ASP A 5 -18.64 33.42 -3.00
C ASP A 5 -18.71 33.17 -1.50
N ALA A 6 -18.67 34.26 -0.74
CA ALA A 6 -18.66 34.28 0.71
C ALA A 6 -19.81 33.48 1.36
N LYS A 7 -20.71 32.89 0.57
CA LYS A 7 -21.82 32.01 0.96
C LYS A 7 -21.42 30.59 1.38
N LEU A 8 -20.28 30.06 0.94
CA LEU A 8 -19.74 28.78 1.49
C LEU A 8 -18.90 29.05 2.75
N LEU A 9 -18.28 30.23 2.83
CA LEU A 9 -17.46 30.70 3.95
C LEU A 9 -18.28 31.28 5.11
N THR A 10 -19.49 31.77 4.83
CA THR A 10 -20.53 32.08 5.81
C THR A 10 -21.74 31.19 5.50
N LEU A 11 -21.81 30.03 6.15
CA LEU A 11 -23.02 29.23 6.26
C LEU A 11 -24.07 30.00 7.10
N HIS A 12 -24.54 31.13 6.57
CA HIS A 12 -25.44 32.06 7.25
C HIS A 12 -26.85 31.48 7.46
N ARG A 13 -27.14 30.31 6.87
CA ARG A 13 -28.40 29.57 7.07
C ARG A 13 -28.33 28.47 8.14
N THR A 14 -27.16 28.13 8.68
CA THR A 14 -27.06 27.09 9.73
C THR A 14 -26.35 27.56 11.01
N GLY A 15 -25.79 28.78 11.04
CA GLY A 15 -25.09 29.31 12.22
C GLY A 15 -23.78 28.58 12.55
N VAL A 16 -23.30 27.73 11.64
CA VAL A 16 -22.12 26.88 11.83
C VAL A 16 -20.90 27.59 11.25
N ASN A 17 -20.10 28.18 12.13
CA ASN A 17 -18.86 28.84 11.74
C ASN A 17 -17.75 27.79 11.51
N LEU A 18 -17.52 27.36 10.25
CA LEU A 18 -16.43 26.44 9.87
C LEU A 18 -15.09 26.86 10.51
N PHE A 19 -14.89 28.18 10.68
CA PHE A 19 -13.71 28.76 11.27
C PHE A 19 -13.49 28.43 12.76
N ARG A 20 -14.54 28.14 13.54
CA ARG A 20 -14.40 27.64 14.92
C ARG A 20 -14.22 26.12 14.97
N ILE A 21 -14.71 25.41 13.96
CA ILE A 21 -14.68 23.93 13.91
C ILE A 21 -13.33 23.42 13.40
N SER A 22 -12.62 24.22 12.59
CA SER A 22 -11.29 23.87 12.06
C SER A 22 -10.28 23.50 13.14
N SER A 23 -10.38 24.08 14.34
CA SER A 23 -9.50 23.77 15.47
C SER A 23 -9.85 22.45 16.16
N ALA A 24 -11.14 22.07 16.19
CA ALA A 24 -11.60 20.79 16.72
C ALA A 24 -11.38 19.63 15.72
N MET A 25 -11.27 19.93 14.42
CA MET A 25 -11.01 18.98 13.34
C MET A 25 -9.52 18.64 13.13
N ILE A 26 -8.62 19.14 13.97
CA ILE A 26 -7.18 18.90 13.83
C ILE A 26 -6.80 17.47 14.23
N TRP A 27 -7.40 16.97 15.32
CA TRP A 27 -7.08 15.68 15.93
C TRP A 27 -7.42 14.44 15.07
N PRO A 28 -8.57 14.40 14.36
CA PRO A 28 -8.92 13.27 13.50
C PRO A 28 -7.93 12.99 12.35
N LEU A 29 -7.09 13.97 11.97
CA LEU A 29 -6.13 13.84 10.87
C LEU A 29 -4.74 13.35 11.32
N ILE A 30 -4.58 12.92 12.56
CA ILE A 30 -3.27 12.58 13.13
C ILE A 30 -2.52 11.53 12.31
N TRP A 31 -3.18 10.45 11.90
CA TRP A 31 -2.58 9.40 11.05
C TRP A 31 -2.21 9.92 9.66
N HIS A 32 -3.05 10.76 9.06
CA HIS A 32 -2.77 11.35 7.75
C HIS A 32 -1.51 12.21 7.80
N ARG A 33 -1.35 13.03 8.85
CA ARG A 33 -0.13 13.81 9.06
C ARG A 33 1.07 12.96 9.43
N PHE A 34 0.87 11.86 10.16
CA PHE A 34 1.95 10.93 10.48
C PHE A 34 2.54 10.33 9.20
N PHE A 35 1.72 9.85 8.25
CA PHE A 35 2.19 9.26 6.99
C PHE A 35 2.54 10.28 5.89
N LEU A 36 2.02 11.51 5.97
CA LEU A 36 2.28 12.61 5.05
C LEU A 36 2.60 13.87 5.89
N PRO A 37 3.85 14.02 6.39
CA PRO A 37 4.20 15.05 7.35
C PRO A 37 4.08 16.48 6.82
N LYS A 38 4.11 16.66 5.48
CA LYS A 38 3.91 17.96 4.84
C LYS A 38 2.45 18.39 4.72
N ILE A 39 1.49 17.59 5.21
CA ILE A 39 0.08 18.02 5.28
C ILE A 39 -0.02 19.20 6.27
N PRO A 40 -0.41 20.40 5.79
CA PRO A 40 -0.56 21.55 6.67
C PRO A 40 -1.72 21.37 7.66
N THR A 41 -1.68 22.11 8.76
CA THR A 41 -2.81 22.14 9.68
C THR A 41 -4.00 22.85 9.05
N LEU A 42 -5.23 22.46 9.44
CA LEU A 42 -6.44 23.16 8.98
C LEU A 42 -6.41 24.65 9.35
N VAL A 43 -5.75 25.01 10.46
CA VAL A 43 -5.55 26.41 10.89
C VAL A 43 -4.57 27.14 9.97
N ASN A 44 -3.47 26.50 9.56
CA ASN A 44 -2.52 27.09 8.61
C ASN A 44 -3.20 27.35 7.25
N LEU A 45 -3.90 26.36 6.70
CA LEU A 45 -4.66 26.51 5.46
C LEU A 45 -5.73 27.59 5.56
N ARG A 46 -6.46 27.64 6.67
CA ARG A 46 -7.42 28.69 6.95
C ARG A 46 -6.77 30.07 6.88
N ASN A 47 -5.66 30.27 7.58
CA ASN A 47 -4.99 31.58 7.62
C ASN A 47 -4.51 32.00 6.23
N ARG A 48 -4.01 31.05 5.44
CA ARG A 48 -3.62 31.28 4.04
C ARG A 48 -4.82 31.67 3.17
N LEU A 49 -5.97 31.01 3.32
CA LEU A 49 -7.19 31.32 2.57
C LEU A 49 -7.86 32.65 2.97
N ILE A 50 -7.62 33.14 4.20
CA ILE A 50 -8.14 34.43 4.68
C ILE A 50 -7.24 35.60 4.24
N SER A 51 -5.94 35.35 4.05
CA SER A 51 -4.99 36.39 3.65
C SER A 51 -5.40 37.01 2.31
N GLU A 52 -5.62 38.33 2.28
CA GLU A 52 -6.06 39.09 1.08
C GLU A 52 -4.98 39.20 -0.02
N GLU A 53 -3.80 38.60 0.18
CA GLU A 53 -2.78 38.52 -0.86
C GLU A 53 -3.29 37.67 -2.04
N VAL A 54 -3.38 38.27 -3.23
CA VAL A 54 -3.92 37.64 -4.45
C VAL A 54 -3.16 36.36 -4.86
N SER A 55 -1.94 36.17 -4.36
CA SER A 55 -1.12 34.96 -4.51
C SER A 55 -1.51 33.80 -3.56
N SER A 56 -2.35 34.05 -2.53
CA SER A 56 -2.70 33.10 -1.48
C SER A 56 -3.89 32.19 -1.86
N THR A 57 -4.81 32.66 -2.70
CA THR A 57 -5.99 31.94 -3.13
C THR A 57 -5.69 31.02 -4.32
N ASN A 58 -4.95 29.93 -4.04
CA ASN A 58 -4.71 28.87 -5.02
C ASN A 58 -5.86 27.83 -4.96
N PRO A 59 -6.42 27.37 -6.11
CA PRO A 59 -7.48 26.37 -6.11
C PRO A 59 -7.03 25.04 -5.48
N ALA A 60 -5.74 24.69 -5.52
CA ALA A 60 -5.20 23.54 -4.81
C ALA A 60 -5.27 23.70 -3.28
N THR A 61 -5.04 24.90 -2.74
CA THR A 61 -5.19 25.19 -1.30
C THR A 61 -6.65 25.06 -0.86
N SER A 62 -7.59 25.51 -1.70
CA SER A 62 -9.03 25.37 -1.45
C SER A 62 -9.48 23.92 -1.47
N LEU A 63 -9.02 23.14 -2.47
CA LEU A 63 -9.26 21.72 -2.56
C LEU A 63 -8.68 20.97 -1.35
N LEU A 64 -7.43 21.24 -0.99
CA LEU A 64 -6.76 20.61 0.14
C LEU A 64 -7.51 20.89 1.45
N PHE A 65 -7.93 22.13 1.67
CA PHE A 65 -8.73 22.48 2.85
C PHE A 65 -10.06 21.71 2.89
N ALA A 66 -10.77 21.64 1.76
CA ALA A 66 -12.03 20.91 1.66
C ALA A 66 -11.85 19.39 1.89
N LEU A 67 -10.80 18.80 1.32
CA LEU A 67 -10.44 17.38 1.48
C LEU A 67 -10.15 17.02 2.94
N LEU A 68 -9.32 17.82 3.61
CA LEU A 68 -8.96 17.59 4.99
C LEU A 68 -10.15 17.82 5.94
N CYS A 69 -10.99 18.83 5.68
CA CYS A 69 -12.23 19.03 6.42
C CYS A 69 -13.19 17.85 6.25
N LEU A 70 -13.42 17.41 5.02
CA LEU A 70 -14.30 16.27 4.72
C LEU A 70 -13.80 14.98 5.39
N THR A 71 -12.50 14.73 5.32
CA THR A 71 -11.88 13.55 5.95
C THR A 71 -11.99 13.62 7.47
N SER A 72 -11.73 14.78 8.07
CA SER A 72 -11.92 14.98 9.51
C SER A 72 -13.36 14.75 9.93
N PHE A 73 -14.31 15.21 9.12
CA PHE A 73 -15.74 15.07 9.37
C PHE A 73 -16.21 13.62 9.27
N ASP A 74 -15.64 12.83 8.36
CA ASP A 74 -15.93 11.40 8.24
C ASP A 74 -15.43 10.57 9.43
N ILE A 75 -14.33 10.99 10.06
CA ILE A 75 -13.73 10.32 11.22
C ILE A 75 -14.39 10.78 12.53
N ALA A 76 -14.70 12.08 12.65
CA ALA A 76 -15.22 12.67 13.88
C ALA A 76 -16.75 12.48 14.00
N GLU A 77 -17.10 11.30 14.54
CA GLU A 77 -18.46 10.80 14.75
C GLU A 77 -19.49 11.84 15.29
N PRO A 78 -19.18 12.64 16.33
CA PRO A 78 -20.16 13.58 16.91
C PRO A 78 -20.45 14.78 16.01
N PHE A 79 -19.46 15.23 15.23
CA PHE A 79 -19.62 16.33 14.29
C PHE A 79 -20.45 15.91 13.08
N ALA A 80 -20.26 14.67 12.63
CA ALA A 80 -20.99 14.10 11.51
C ALA A 80 -22.50 14.13 11.70
N ARG A 81 -22.95 13.72 12.90
CA ARG A 81 -24.36 13.71 13.29
C ARG A 81 -24.92 15.12 13.48
N ARG A 82 -24.12 16.04 14.03
CA ARG A 82 -24.57 17.38 14.40
C ARG A 82 -24.77 18.31 13.20
N TYR A 83 -24.01 18.11 12.12
CA TYR A 83 -24.01 19.02 10.96
C TYR A 83 -24.08 18.29 9.61
N PRO A 84 -25.14 17.51 9.32
CA PRO A 84 -25.22 16.71 8.08
C PRO A 84 -25.13 17.56 6.80
N HIS A 85 -25.70 18.77 6.81
CA HIS A 85 -25.63 19.70 5.67
C HIS A 85 -24.20 20.16 5.36
N LEU A 86 -23.35 20.28 6.39
CA LEU A 86 -21.95 20.66 6.21
C LEU A 86 -21.18 19.58 5.43
N LYS A 87 -21.47 18.29 5.68
CA LYS A 87 -20.88 17.19 4.90
C LYS A 87 -21.18 17.33 3.41
N GLN A 88 -22.45 17.58 3.09
CA GLN A 88 -22.88 17.74 1.71
C GLN A 88 -22.22 18.94 1.05
N SER A 89 -22.13 20.08 1.75
CA SER A 89 -21.41 21.25 1.27
C SER A 89 -19.92 20.99 1.02
N LEU A 90 -19.25 20.25 1.92
CA LEU A 90 -17.85 19.86 1.75
C LEU A 90 -17.66 18.89 0.58
N GLN A 91 -18.55 17.93 0.38
CA GLN A 91 -18.53 17.02 -0.77
C GLN A 91 -18.69 17.78 -2.09
N LEU A 92 -19.61 18.74 -2.15
CA LEU A 92 -19.79 19.61 -3.32
C LEU A 92 -18.55 20.48 -3.57
N ALA A 93 -17.93 21.02 -2.52
CA ALA A 93 -16.70 21.78 -2.64
C ALA A 93 -15.54 20.93 -3.17
N VAL A 94 -15.34 19.73 -2.62
CA VAL A 94 -14.33 18.77 -3.11
C VAL A 94 -14.58 18.40 -4.56
N SER A 95 -15.83 18.15 -4.95
CA SER A 95 -16.19 17.84 -6.33
C SER A 95 -15.88 19.01 -7.28
N SER A 96 -16.29 20.24 -6.91
CA SER A 96 -16.09 21.43 -7.73
C SER A 96 -14.61 21.77 -7.90
N TYR A 97 -13.85 21.89 -6.80
CA TYR A 97 -12.42 22.19 -6.88
C TYR A 97 -11.62 21.01 -7.44
N GLY A 98 -12.08 19.78 -7.23
CA GLY A 98 -11.46 18.58 -7.76
C GLY A 98 -11.53 18.50 -9.28
N GLN A 99 -12.66 18.89 -9.88
CA GLN A 99 -12.80 18.98 -11.33
C GLN A 99 -11.82 20.01 -11.90
N GLU A 100 -11.79 21.22 -11.33
CA GLU A 100 -10.83 22.26 -11.74
C GLU A 100 -9.38 21.78 -11.65
N PHE A 101 -9.04 21.10 -10.54
CA PHE A 101 -7.71 20.56 -10.31
C PHE A 101 -7.29 19.48 -11.31
N ILE A 102 -8.18 18.54 -11.66
CA ILE A 102 -7.85 17.46 -12.61
C ILE A 102 -7.56 18.04 -14.00
N PHE A 103 -8.32 19.04 -14.45
CA PHE A 103 -8.13 19.63 -15.78
C PHE A 103 -6.98 20.63 -15.84
N SER A 104 -6.67 21.32 -14.74
CA SER A 104 -5.60 22.32 -14.69
C SER A 104 -4.93 22.32 -13.31
N PRO A 105 -4.08 21.32 -13.02
CA PRO A 105 -3.40 21.23 -11.73
C PRO A 105 -2.43 22.41 -11.58
N PRO A 106 -2.56 23.25 -10.53
CA PRO A 106 -1.66 24.38 -10.31
C PRO A 106 -0.25 23.91 -9.99
N THR A 107 0.77 24.61 -10.48
CA THR A 107 2.17 24.41 -10.04
C THR A 107 2.35 25.04 -8.66
N HIS A 108 2.00 24.32 -7.60
CA HIS A 108 2.02 24.80 -6.22
C HIS A 108 2.29 23.65 -5.24
N PRO A 109 3.02 23.86 -4.11
CA PRO A 109 3.31 22.80 -3.14
C PRO A 109 2.08 22.04 -2.63
N ASP A 110 0.98 22.74 -2.35
CA ASP A 110 -0.28 22.11 -1.95
C ASP A 110 -0.84 21.14 -3.00
N SER A 111 -0.57 21.35 -4.29
CA SER A 111 -0.99 20.42 -5.35
C SER A 111 -0.31 19.06 -5.21
N VAL A 112 0.97 19.05 -4.83
CA VAL A 112 1.71 17.81 -4.52
C VAL A 112 1.05 17.11 -3.33
N VAL A 113 0.70 17.86 -2.29
CA VAL A 113 0.03 17.31 -1.10
C VAL A 113 -1.36 16.76 -1.43
N VAL A 114 -2.15 17.45 -2.25
CA VAL A 114 -3.46 16.98 -2.74
C VAL A 114 -3.30 15.66 -3.47
N CYS A 115 -2.39 15.58 -4.44
CA CYS A 115 -2.14 14.36 -5.21
C CYS A 115 -1.75 13.18 -4.30
N LEU A 116 -0.76 13.37 -3.43
CA LEU A 116 -0.32 12.33 -2.50
C LEU A 116 -1.44 11.91 -1.53
N PHE A 117 -2.24 12.86 -1.03
CA PHE A 117 -3.36 12.57 -0.15
C PHE A 117 -4.45 11.75 -0.86
N LEU A 118 -4.80 12.12 -2.09
CA LEU A 118 -5.78 11.38 -2.88
C LEU A 118 -5.27 9.97 -3.18
N ALA A 119 -4.03 9.82 -3.63
CA ALA A 119 -3.42 8.52 -3.91
C ALA A 119 -3.43 7.59 -2.68
N GLU A 120 -3.05 8.12 -1.51
CA GLU A 120 -2.83 7.33 -0.31
C GLU A 120 -4.10 7.05 0.51
N PHE A 121 -5.15 7.87 0.39
CA PHE A 121 -6.33 7.70 1.28
C PHE A 121 -7.66 7.69 0.55
N ARG A 122 -7.78 8.38 -0.59
CA ARG A 122 -9.09 8.69 -1.21
C ARG A 122 -9.02 8.79 -2.75
N PRO A 123 -8.52 7.76 -3.47
CA PRO A 123 -8.26 7.89 -4.91
C PRO A 123 -9.54 8.03 -5.74
N THR A 124 -10.66 7.48 -5.26
CA THR A 124 -11.96 7.55 -5.95
C THR A 124 -12.76 8.81 -5.62
N LEU A 125 -12.26 9.70 -4.76
CA LEU A 125 -13.05 10.80 -4.21
C LEU A 125 -13.38 11.88 -5.24
N LEU A 126 -12.56 12.03 -6.28
CA LEU A 126 -12.81 12.97 -7.37
C LEU A 126 -13.61 12.36 -8.53
N ALA A 127 -14.02 11.10 -8.43
CA ALA A 127 -14.85 10.45 -9.44
C ALA A 127 -16.23 11.15 -9.54
N THR A 128 -16.64 11.47 -10.76
CA THR A 128 -17.91 12.17 -11.02
C THR A 128 -19.14 11.27 -10.90
N SER A 129 -18.97 9.94 -10.96
CA SER A 129 -20.04 8.97 -10.76
C SER A 129 -19.48 7.63 -10.28
N GLN A 130 -20.28 6.93 -9.47
CA GLN A 130 -19.98 5.58 -8.99
C GLN A 130 -19.78 4.57 -10.12
N PHE A 131 -20.55 4.70 -11.22
CA PHE A 131 -20.46 3.82 -12.39
C PHE A 131 -19.17 4.02 -13.19
N VAL A 132 -18.49 5.13 -13.00
CA VAL A 132 -17.18 5.42 -13.61
C VAL A 132 -16.09 5.58 -12.56
N ALA A 133 -16.39 5.35 -11.28
CA ALA A 133 -15.39 5.47 -10.20
C ALA A 133 -14.26 4.46 -10.36
N HIS A 134 -14.58 3.33 -10.99
CA HIS A 134 -13.60 2.34 -11.40
C HIS A 134 -12.82 2.69 -12.66
N LYS A 135 -13.33 3.64 -13.44
CA LYS A 135 -12.68 4.25 -14.61
C LYS A 135 -12.12 5.63 -14.28
N ALA A 136 -12.17 6.03 -13.00
CA ALA A 136 -11.77 7.36 -12.57
C ALA A 136 -10.24 7.45 -12.57
N VAL A 137 -9.74 8.67 -12.34
CA VAL A 137 -8.31 8.96 -12.22
C VAL A 137 -7.66 7.93 -11.30
N SER A 138 -6.82 7.09 -11.89
CA SER A 138 -6.19 6.00 -11.17
C SER A 138 -5.20 6.58 -10.13
N PRO A 139 -4.95 5.90 -9.00
CA PRO A 139 -3.98 6.35 -8.01
C PRO A 139 -2.62 6.75 -8.61
N GLU A 140 -2.21 6.05 -9.67
CA GLU A 140 -0.98 6.26 -10.43
C GLU A 140 -0.96 7.63 -11.12
N VAL A 141 -2.10 8.12 -11.61
CA VAL A 141 -2.19 9.45 -12.21
C VAL A 141 -1.92 10.52 -11.17
N TYR A 142 -2.40 10.37 -9.93
CA TYR A 142 -2.09 11.31 -8.86
C TYR A 142 -0.59 11.29 -8.52
N VAL A 143 0.04 10.12 -8.46
CA VAL A 143 1.49 10.01 -8.21
C VAL A 143 2.28 10.68 -9.34
N ASN A 144 1.96 10.39 -10.60
CA ASN A 144 2.57 11.03 -11.76
C ASN A 144 2.40 12.56 -11.74
N LEU A 145 1.20 13.05 -11.42
CA LEU A 145 0.95 14.48 -11.26
C LEU A 145 1.78 15.08 -10.12
N ALA A 146 1.89 14.40 -8.98
CA ALA A 146 2.72 14.85 -7.86
C ALA A 146 4.19 14.97 -8.29
N TYR A 147 4.72 13.96 -8.99
CA TYR A 147 6.07 13.97 -9.53
C TYR A 147 6.30 15.16 -10.48
N ARG A 148 5.45 15.32 -11.49
CA ARG A 148 5.59 16.40 -12.49
C ARG A 148 5.47 17.80 -11.90
N ILE A 149 4.61 17.98 -10.90
CA ILE A 149 4.48 19.26 -10.21
C ILE A 149 5.71 19.51 -9.33
N ALA A 150 6.20 18.49 -8.62
CA ALA A 150 7.40 18.59 -7.80
C ALA A 150 8.66 18.89 -8.64
N GLU A 151 8.77 18.30 -9.82
CA GLU A 151 9.82 18.59 -10.81
C GLU A 151 9.77 20.07 -11.23
N ARG A 152 8.59 20.60 -11.58
CA ARG A 152 8.40 22.01 -11.95
C ARG A 152 8.66 22.99 -10.81
N LEU A 153 8.40 22.57 -9.57
CA LEU A 153 8.68 23.35 -8.37
C LEU A 153 10.14 23.25 -7.92
N THR A 154 10.99 22.53 -8.66
CA THR A 154 12.38 22.26 -8.26
C THR A 154 12.47 21.66 -6.85
N ILE A 155 11.52 20.79 -6.49
CA ILE A 155 11.53 19.97 -5.27
C ILE A 155 12.35 18.69 -5.47
N LEU A 156 12.43 18.21 -6.73
CA LEU A 156 13.18 17.00 -7.13
C LEU A 156 14.58 17.24 -7.79
N PRO A 157 15.34 18.34 -7.57
CA PRO A 157 16.69 18.44 -8.11
C PRO A 157 17.65 17.59 -7.28
N THR A 158 18.81 17.26 -7.87
CA THR A 158 19.95 16.75 -7.10
C THR A 158 20.28 17.79 -6.01
N ARG A 159 20.02 17.44 -4.75
CA ARG A 159 20.37 18.28 -3.60
C ARG A 159 21.88 18.52 -3.61
N ASP A 160 22.28 19.75 -3.32
CA ASP A 160 23.68 20.08 -3.17
C ASP A 160 24.20 19.58 -1.81
N ALA A 161 25.53 19.57 -1.65
CA ALA A 161 26.15 19.13 -0.41
C ALA A 161 25.68 19.98 0.80
N SER A 162 25.39 21.26 0.57
CA SER A 162 24.97 22.19 1.62
C SER A 162 23.64 21.77 2.28
N PHE A 163 22.68 21.25 1.51
CA PHE A 163 21.43 20.71 2.05
C PHE A 163 21.68 19.57 3.07
N PHE A 164 22.60 18.66 2.75
CA PHE A 164 22.92 17.54 3.65
C PHE A 164 23.70 18.00 4.87
N ASP A 165 24.59 18.98 4.72
CA ASP A 165 25.29 19.62 5.85
C ASP A 165 24.29 20.26 6.83
N GLU A 166 23.27 20.94 6.31
CA GLU A 166 22.18 21.51 7.13
C GLU A 166 21.33 20.44 7.81
N LEU A 167 21.02 19.34 7.11
CA LEU A 167 20.24 18.23 7.66
C LEU A 167 20.99 17.49 8.78
N MET A 168 22.31 17.31 8.62
CA MET A 168 23.17 16.64 9.59
C MET A 168 23.55 17.52 10.78
N ASN A 169 23.39 18.84 10.68
CA ASN A 169 23.74 19.78 11.74
C ASN A 169 22.82 19.57 12.98
N PRO A 170 23.38 19.15 14.13
CA PRO A 170 22.60 18.88 15.34
C PRO A 170 21.96 20.13 15.94
N HIS A 171 22.43 21.33 15.57
CA HIS A 171 21.94 22.61 16.07
C HIS A 171 21.04 23.34 15.06
N ASN A 172 20.70 22.71 13.93
CA ASN A 172 19.81 23.32 12.96
C ASN A 172 18.39 23.46 13.55
N VAL A 173 17.96 24.71 13.68
CA VAL A 173 16.63 25.12 14.18
C VAL A 173 15.52 24.77 13.16
N GLU A 174 15.85 24.71 11.88
CA GLU A 174 14.94 24.39 10.77
C GLU A 174 14.96 22.91 10.39
N PHE A 175 15.63 22.07 11.17
CA PHE A 175 15.79 20.64 10.89
C PHE A 175 14.50 19.92 10.52
N GLU A 176 13.41 20.14 11.26
CA GLU A 176 12.13 19.46 11.00
C GLU A 176 11.62 19.80 9.58
N GLN A 177 11.80 21.03 9.12
CA GLN A 177 11.40 21.43 7.78
C GLN A 177 12.30 20.77 6.72
N CYS A 178 13.63 20.85 6.88
CA CYS A 178 14.59 20.20 5.99
C CYS A 178 14.35 18.67 5.89
N PHE A 179 14.08 18.04 7.04
CA PHE A 179 13.78 16.61 7.12
C PHE A 179 12.48 16.25 6.42
N ILE A 180 11.40 17.00 6.65
CA ILE A 180 10.11 16.77 5.98
C ILE A 180 10.24 16.93 4.47
N ASP A 181 11.04 17.89 4.00
CA ASP A 181 11.31 18.08 2.58
C ASP A 181 12.07 16.90 1.97
N SER A 182 13.10 16.41 2.66
CA SER A 182 13.84 15.19 2.30
C SER A 182 12.93 13.95 2.25
N VAL A 183 12.06 13.77 3.24
CA VAL A 183 11.12 12.63 3.29
C VAL A 183 10.09 12.70 2.17
N GLN A 184 9.54 13.87 1.88
CA GLN A 184 8.59 14.04 0.79
C GLN A 184 9.23 13.73 -0.56
N GLU A 185 10.46 14.21 -0.79
CA GLU A 185 11.23 13.95 -1.99
C GLU A 185 11.40 12.44 -2.23
N LEU A 186 11.95 11.72 -1.25
CA LEU A 186 12.12 10.28 -1.33
C LEU A 186 10.80 9.53 -1.50
N LYS A 187 9.72 10.01 -0.86
CA LYS A 187 8.39 9.40 -1.01
C LYS A 187 7.85 9.54 -2.43
N ILE A 188 7.96 10.72 -3.04
CA ILE A 188 7.53 10.94 -4.44
C ILE A 188 8.32 10.04 -5.38
N LEU A 189 9.65 10.01 -5.22
CA LEU A 189 10.53 9.15 -6.03
C LEU A 189 10.20 7.67 -5.87
N SER A 190 10.00 7.21 -4.63
CA SER A 190 9.70 5.81 -4.34
C SER A 190 8.35 5.37 -4.91
N LEU A 191 7.34 6.24 -4.85
CA LEU A 191 6.02 5.96 -5.41
C LEU A 191 6.05 5.96 -6.94
N ASP A 192 6.68 6.96 -7.56
CA ASP A 192 6.81 7.07 -9.02
C ASP A 192 7.62 5.91 -9.61
N PHE A 193 8.76 5.60 -9.01
CA PHE A 193 9.58 4.45 -9.40
C PHE A 193 8.82 3.13 -9.23
N GLY A 194 7.90 3.08 -8.26
CA GLY A 194 7.00 1.95 -8.07
C GLY A 194 6.07 1.71 -9.25
N LEU A 195 5.46 2.73 -9.84
CA LEU A 195 4.22 2.63 -10.63
C LEU A 195 4.12 1.52 -11.69
N ASP A 196 5.20 1.15 -12.38
CA ASP A 196 5.19 0.10 -13.42
C ASP A 196 5.75 -1.25 -12.91
N GLY A 197 5.82 -1.42 -11.58
CA GLY A 197 6.48 -2.54 -10.93
C GLY A 197 8.01 -2.48 -10.94
N PHE A 198 8.65 -3.21 -10.03
CA PHE A 198 10.11 -3.21 -9.94
C PHE A 198 10.78 -4.13 -10.98
N LEU A 199 10.12 -5.22 -11.39
CA LEU A 199 10.73 -6.22 -12.29
C LEU A 199 10.98 -5.66 -13.69
N SER A 200 10.11 -4.77 -14.15
CA SER A 200 10.20 -4.08 -15.45
C SER A 200 11.33 -3.05 -15.51
N LYS A 201 11.87 -2.61 -14.37
CA LYS A 201 12.89 -1.56 -14.32
C LYS A 201 14.26 -2.13 -14.65
N THR A 202 15.01 -1.43 -15.50
CA THR A 202 16.37 -1.83 -15.87
C THR A 202 17.36 -1.56 -14.74
N LEU A 203 18.47 -2.30 -14.71
CA LEU A 203 19.54 -2.11 -13.71
C LEU A 203 20.08 -0.67 -13.65
N PRO A 204 20.33 0.04 -14.76
CA PRO A 204 20.76 1.44 -14.72
C PRO A 204 19.76 2.36 -14.02
N VAL A 205 18.46 2.18 -14.27
CA VAL A 205 17.40 3.00 -13.64
C VAL A 205 17.36 2.73 -12.14
N MET A 206 17.38 1.45 -11.72
CA MET A 206 17.43 1.07 -10.31
C MET A 206 18.64 1.68 -9.58
N ARG A 207 19.83 1.59 -10.19
CA ARG A 207 21.06 2.18 -9.63
C ARG A 207 21.01 3.70 -9.57
N GLY A 208 20.38 4.36 -10.54
CA GLY A 208 20.15 5.80 -10.53
C GLY A 208 19.35 6.24 -9.31
N ILE A 209 18.24 5.55 -9.03
CA ILE A 209 17.42 5.83 -7.84
C ILE A 209 18.18 5.51 -6.55
N LEU A 210 18.87 4.37 -6.48
CA LEU A 210 19.67 4.01 -5.30
C LEU A 210 20.75 5.07 -5.02
N GLY A 211 21.44 5.54 -6.06
CA GLY A 211 22.44 6.61 -5.98
C GLY A 211 21.85 7.94 -5.52
N HIS A 212 20.60 8.25 -5.91
CA HIS A 212 19.89 9.43 -5.40
C HIS A 212 19.52 9.27 -3.93
N MET A 213 19.14 8.08 -3.49
CA MET A 213 18.76 7.83 -2.09
C MET A 213 19.95 7.83 -1.13
N GLN A 214 21.13 7.36 -1.58
CA GLN A 214 22.30 7.12 -0.73
C GLN A 214 22.65 8.31 0.18
N PRO A 215 22.79 9.56 -0.31
CA PRO A 215 23.18 10.68 0.54
C PRO A 215 22.14 10.99 1.63
N HIS A 216 20.85 10.79 1.34
CA HIS A 216 19.79 10.94 2.35
C HIS A 216 19.89 9.86 3.43
N ILE A 217 20.14 8.61 3.03
CA ILE A 217 20.30 7.49 3.96
C ILE A 217 21.51 7.70 4.87
N ASP A 218 22.63 8.15 4.32
CA ASP A 218 23.84 8.46 5.08
C ASP A 218 23.59 9.60 6.09
N ALA A 219 22.91 10.67 5.65
CA ALA A 219 22.52 11.78 6.52
C ALA A 219 21.54 11.32 7.62
N TYR A 220 20.57 10.46 7.30
CA TYR A 220 19.64 9.91 8.29
C TYR A 220 20.33 9.04 9.33
N GLN A 221 21.30 8.22 8.93
CA GLN A 221 22.10 7.44 9.88
C GLN A 221 22.92 8.35 10.80
N HIS A 222 23.47 9.45 10.28
CA HIS A 222 24.15 10.46 11.09
C HIS A 222 23.18 11.10 12.10
N VAL A 223 22.01 11.53 11.64
CA VAL A 223 20.96 12.12 12.49
C VAL A 223 20.55 11.18 13.63
N LEU A 224 20.29 9.90 13.35
CA LEU A 224 19.93 8.92 14.38
C LEU A 224 21.03 8.69 15.43
N ARG A 225 22.30 8.90 15.07
CA ARG A 225 23.45 8.69 15.97
C ARG A 225 23.73 9.90 16.87
N TYR A 226 23.58 11.11 16.34
CA TYR A 226 24.09 12.31 16.99
C TYR A 226 23.01 13.30 17.45
N ARG A 227 21.73 13.04 17.13
CA ARG A 227 20.61 13.92 17.50
C ARG A 227 19.51 13.15 18.20
N GLU A 228 18.94 13.73 19.25
CA GLU A 228 17.68 13.25 19.81
C GLU A 228 16.54 13.48 18.81
N CYS A 229 15.89 12.40 18.38
CA CYS A 229 14.89 12.41 17.33
C CYS A 229 13.49 12.15 17.89
N SER A 230 12.49 12.83 17.32
CA SER A 230 11.09 12.55 17.61
C SER A 230 10.68 11.18 17.03
N LEU A 231 9.59 10.61 17.55
CA LEU A 231 9.00 9.37 17.04
C LEU A 231 8.77 9.42 15.51
N THR A 232 8.24 10.53 15.02
CA THR A 232 7.94 10.74 13.60
C THR A 232 9.22 10.72 12.76
N VAL A 233 10.29 11.37 13.23
CA VAL A 233 11.60 11.38 12.55
C VAL A 233 12.16 9.96 12.47
N ILE A 234 12.19 9.24 13.60
CA ILE A 234 12.69 7.86 13.65
C ILE A 234 11.90 6.96 12.70
N PHE A 235 10.56 7.06 12.74
CA PHE A 235 9.68 6.28 11.87
C PHE A 235 9.99 6.51 10.39
N HIS A 236 10.06 7.77 9.94
CA HIS A 236 10.29 8.07 8.52
C HIS A 236 11.71 7.71 8.06
N ILE A 237 12.72 7.85 8.92
CA ILE A 237 14.08 7.36 8.61
C ILE A 237 14.05 5.86 8.35
N GLN A 238 13.48 5.09 9.27
CA GLN A 238 13.43 3.63 9.17
C GLN A 238 12.53 3.16 8.02
N TRP A 239 11.45 3.89 7.74
CA TRP A 239 10.61 3.63 6.59
C TRP A 239 11.36 3.79 5.27
N ASN A 240 12.12 4.88 5.11
CA ASN A 240 12.96 5.10 3.91
C ASN A 240 14.11 4.08 3.83
N MET A 241 14.70 3.72 4.96
CA MET A 241 15.71 2.65 5.04
C MET A 241 15.16 1.32 4.52
N SER A 242 13.91 0.97 4.84
CA SER A 242 13.30 -0.26 4.34
C SER A 242 13.20 -0.31 2.82
N PHE A 243 12.90 0.82 2.17
CA PHE A 243 12.84 0.91 0.72
C PHE A 243 14.24 0.86 0.09
N TYR A 244 15.22 1.50 0.73
CA TYR A 244 16.62 1.41 0.31
C TYR A 244 17.13 -0.04 0.34
N VAL A 245 16.91 -0.77 1.44
CA VAL A 245 17.29 -2.19 1.57
C VAL A 245 16.58 -3.06 0.53
N LEU A 246 15.30 -2.79 0.26
CA LEU A 246 14.57 -3.48 -0.82
C LEU A 246 15.25 -3.24 -2.17
N LEU A 247 15.50 -1.99 -2.53
CA LEU A 247 16.08 -1.63 -3.83
C LEU A 247 17.48 -2.21 -4.02
N GLU A 248 18.31 -2.18 -2.99
CA GLU A 248 19.63 -2.82 -2.97
C GLU A 248 19.50 -4.34 -3.21
N GLY A 249 18.59 -5.02 -2.51
CA GLY A 249 18.31 -6.44 -2.69
C GLY A 249 17.82 -6.78 -4.11
N LEU A 250 16.92 -5.96 -4.67
CA LEU A 250 16.44 -6.10 -6.05
C LEU A 250 17.58 -5.97 -7.07
N ILE A 251 18.45 -4.98 -6.89
CA ILE A 251 19.60 -4.73 -7.77
C ILE A 251 20.56 -5.92 -7.72
N HIS A 252 20.90 -6.43 -6.54
CA HIS A 252 21.80 -7.57 -6.41
C HIS A 252 21.18 -8.84 -6.98
N ALA A 253 19.91 -9.13 -6.67
CA ALA A 253 19.19 -10.28 -7.22
C ALA A 253 19.17 -10.24 -8.74
N LYS A 254 18.87 -9.08 -9.35
CA LYS A 254 18.84 -8.90 -10.81
C LYS A 254 20.23 -8.98 -11.44
N GLN A 255 21.29 -8.55 -10.75
CA GLN A 255 22.68 -8.70 -11.25
C GLN A 255 23.17 -10.15 -11.24
N CYS A 256 22.80 -10.92 -10.22
CA CYS A 256 23.27 -12.29 -10.05
C CYS A 256 22.23 -13.35 -10.41
N TRP A 257 21.19 -12.98 -11.16
CA TRP A 257 20.02 -13.81 -11.44
C TRP A 257 20.35 -15.19 -12.04
N SER A 258 21.45 -15.28 -12.79
CA SER A 258 21.91 -16.51 -13.44
C SER A 258 22.74 -17.43 -12.53
N ASN A 259 23.04 -16.99 -11.31
CA ASN A 259 23.81 -17.73 -10.31
C ASN A 259 22.93 -17.99 -9.06
N PRO A 260 22.40 -19.21 -8.93
CA PRO A 260 21.57 -19.62 -7.79
C PRO A 260 22.25 -19.42 -6.44
N GLU A 261 23.52 -19.81 -6.29
CA GLU A 261 24.32 -19.63 -5.07
C GLU A 261 24.35 -18.17 -4.62
N SER A 262 24.55 -17.25 -5.57
CA SER A 262 24.50 -15.81 -5.30
C SER A 262 23.10 -15.33 -4.90
N LEU A 263 22.03 -15.86 -5.51
CA LEU A 263 20.65 -15.54 -5.12
C LEU A 263 20.36 -15.96 -3.67
N PHE A 264 20.90 -17.09 -3.20
CA PHE A 264 20.81 -17.47 -1.79
C PHE A 264 21.44 -16.41 -0.88
N LEU A 265 22.67 -16.00 -1.20
CA LEU A 265 23.40 -15.00 -0.42
C LEU A 265 22.67 -13.66 -0.38
N VAL A 266 22.02 -13.25 -1.48
CA VAL A 266 21.22 -12.02 -1.52
C VAL A 266 20.04 -12.09 -0.55
N VAL A 267 19.30 -13.21 -0.54
CA VAL A 267 18.15 -13.39 0.36
C VAL A 267 18.60 -13.36 1.82
N GLU A 268 19.69 -14.04 2.17
CA GLU A 268 20.23 -14.08 3.54
C GLU A 268 20.77 -12.72 4.00
N GLU A 269 21.44 -12.00 3.11
CA GLU A 269 21.96 -10.66 3.44
C GLU A 269 20.82 -9.66 3.66
N VAL A 270 19.76 -9.72 2.85
CA VAL A 270 18.57 -8.89 3.07
C VAL A 270 17.85 -9.28 4.36
N GLU A 271 17.74 -10.56 4.68
CA GLU A 271 17.17 -11.02 5.97
C GLU A 271 17.96 -10.44 7.15
N ARG A 272 19.30 -10.57 7.09
CA ARG A 272 20.22 -10.04 8.12
C ARG A 272 20.04 -8.53 8.28
N LYS A 273 20.04 -7.77 7.18
CA LYS A 273 19.84 -6.31 7.19
C LYS A 273 18.47 -5.93 7.74
N CYS A 274 17.40 -6.62 7.35
CA CYS A 274 16.04 -6.36 7.86
C CYS A 274 15.98 -6.60 9.37
N GLN A 275 16.54 -7.70 9.86
CA GLN A 275 16.56 -8.01 11.29
C GLN A 275 17.40 -7.01 12.10
N GLU A 276 18.54 -6.59 11.54
CA GLU A 276 19.37 -5.53 12.12
C GLU A 276 18.60 -4.21 12.23
N GLN A 277 17.91 -3.78 11.17
CA GLN A 277 17.11 -2.54 11.20
C GLN A 277 15.89 -2.64 12.13
N ILE A 278 15.26 -3.81 12.28
CA ILE A 278 14.23 -4.04 13.30
C ILE A 278 14.82 -3.82 14.71
N ASN A 279 16.00 -4.39 14.99
CA ASN A 279 16.65 -4.25 16.28
C ASN A 279 17.07 -2.79 16.56
N ILE A 280 17.59 -2.09 15.56
CA ILE A 280 17.93 -0.66 15.65
C ILE A 280 16.67 0.18 15.88
N SER A 281 15.60 -0.08 15.11
CA SER A 281 14.32 0.61 15.29
C SER A 281 13.81 0.44 16.71
N ASN A 282 13.82 -0.79 17.23
CA ASN A 282 13.38 -1.10 18.58
C ASN A 282 14.23 -0.42 19.66
N SER A 283 15.57 -0.40 19.51
CA SER A 283 16.44 0.26 20.50
C SER A 283 16.29 1.78 20.50
N VAL A 284 16.23 2.40 19.32
CA VAL A 284 16.11 3.87 19.19
C VAL A 284 14.73 4.35 19.63
N LEU A 285 13.66 3.59 19.31
CA LEU A 285 12.30 3.89 19.79
C LEU A 285 12.18 3.74 21.32
N LEU A 286 12.85 2.76 21.92
CA LEU A 286 12.88 2.61 23.38
C LEU A 286 13.64 3.75 24.07
N ASN A 287 14.66 4.32 23.44
CA ASN A 287 15.40 5.45 23.99
C ASN A 287 14.64 6.78 23.84
N ALA A 288 13.76 6.90 22.84
CA ALA A 288 12.88 8.07 22.65
C ALA A 288 11.71 8.16 23.67
N THR A 289 11.64 7.23 24.63
CA THR A 289 10.57 7.10 25.63
C THR A 289 10.42 8.28 26.59
N GLY A 290 11.35 9.26 26.58
CA GLY A 290 11.23 10.48 27.37
C GLY A 290 10.12 11.44 26.91
N GLN A 291 9.57 11.30 25.68
CA GLN A 291 8.66 12.30 25.08
C GLN A 291 7.37 11.73 24.44
N GLY A 292 7.25 10.42 24.20
CA GLY A 292 6.11 9.80 23.50
C GLY A 292 5.15 9.00 24.39
N ARG A 293 3.86 8.93 24.02
CA ARG A 293 2.91 8.02 24.68
C ARG A 293 3.26 6.57 24.31
N ARG A 294 3.14 5.65 25.27
CA ARG A 294 3.45 4.21 25.10
C ARG A 294 2.71 3.56 23.92
N GLU A 295 1.50 4.03 23.64
CA GLU A 295 0.65 3.58 22.54
C GLU A 295 1.26 3.96 21.17
N ASP A 296 1.66 5.22 21.00
CA ASP A 296 2.26 5.73 19.75
C ASP A 296 3.55 4.97 19.38
N LEU A 297 4.37 4.63 20.39
CA LEU A 297 5.59 3.85 20.24
C LEU A 297 5.31 2.43 19.75
N SER A 298 4.26 1.79 20.29
CA SER A 298 3.85 0.45 19.88
C SER A 298 3.41 0.42 18.42
N ALA A 299 2.66 1.43 17.96
CA ALA A 299 2.24 1.51 16.56
C ALA A 299 3.42 1.66 15.60
N ALA A 300 4.32 2.62 15.90
CA ALA A 300 5.48 2.84 15.04
C ALA A 300 6.35 1.58 14.92
N ARG A 301 6.57 0.88 16.05
CA ARG A 301 7.30 -0.38 16.08
C ARG A 301 6.63 -1.45 15.21
N SER A 302 5.35 -1.77 15.45
CA SER A 302 4.67 -2.83 14.70
C SER A 302 4.58 -2.49 13.19
N LEU A 303 4.45 -1.21 12.82
CA LEU A 303 4.45 -0.80 11.40
C LEU A 303 5.81 -0.98 10.74
N LEU A 304 6.91 -0.65 11.43
CA LEU A 304 8.26 -0.86 10.93
C LEU A 304 8.60 -2.35 10.84
N GLU A 305 8.25 -3.14 11.86
CA GLU A 305 8.41 -4.60 11.85
C GLU A 305 7.64 -5.22 10.67
N MET A 306 6.37 -4.84 10.48
CA MET A 306 5.55 -5.24 9.34
C MET A 306 6.26 -4.91 8.01
N LYS A 307 6.80 -3.70 7.89
CA LYS A 307 7.46 -3.24 6.68
C LYS A 307 8.74 -4.03 6.36
N PHE A 308 9.60 -4.29 7.33
CA PHE A 308 10.81 -5.09 7.13
C PHE A 308 10.52 -6.56 6.86
N HIS A 309 9.53 -7.17 7.51
CA HIS A 309 9.06 -8.52 7.17
C HIS A 309 8.55 -8.60 5.74
N TRP A 310 7.85 -7.55 5.28
CA TRP A 310 7.39 -7.45 3.90
C TRP A 310 8.56 -7.34 2.91
N VAL A 311 9.60 -6.55 3.20
CA VAL A 311 10.81 -6.45 2.36
C VAL A 311 11.48 -7.82 2.21
N PHE A 312 11.68 -8.52 3.32
CA PHE A 312 12.28 -9.85 3.30
C PHE A 312 11.44 -10.85 2.49
N ALA A 313 10.12 -10.88 2.71
CA ALA A 313 9.22 -11.73 1.93
C ALA A 313 9.29 -11.40 0.42
N GLY A 314 9.38 -10.12 0.05
CA GLY A 314 9.52 -9.67 -1.33
C GLY A 314 10.78 -10.22 -2.01
N ILE A 315 11.94 -10.12 -1.37
CA ILE A 315 13.22 -10.63 -1.91
C ILE A 315 13.23 -12.17 -1.94
N CYS A 316 12.66 -12.82 -0.94
CA CYS A 316 12.52 -14.28 -0.96
C CYS A 316 11.64 -14.75 -2.12
N GLY A 317 10.52 -14.08 -2.39
CA GLY A 317 9.64 -14.36 -3.54
C GLY A 317 10.33 -14.10 -4.88
N LEU A 318 11.17 -13.07 -4.95
CA LEU A 318 11.99 -12.79 -6.13
C LEU A 318 13.03 -13.88 -6.40
N GLY A 319 13.69 -14.40 -5.35
CA GLY A 319 14.61 -15.52 -5.49
C GLY A 319 13.92 -16.79 -6.03
N LEU A 320 12.70 -17.09 -5.57
CA LEU A 320 11.88 -18.18 -6.12
C LEU A 320 11.57 -17.96 -7.60
N LEU A 321 11.23 -16.73 -7.97
CA LEU A 321 10.92 -16.38 -9.35
C LEU A 321 12.15 -16.56 -10.25
N TYR A 322 13.30 -15.98 -9.90
CA TYR A 322 14.52 -16.08 -10.71
C TYR A 322 15.03 -17.51 -10.84
N THR A 323 15.01 -18.29 -9.75
CA THR A 323 15.42 -19.70 -9.81
C THR A 323 14.46 -20.54 -10.66
N SER A 324 13.17 -20.21 -10.69
CA SER A 324 12.18 -20.85 -11.57
C SER A 324 12.41 -20.50 -13.04
N VAL A 325 12.62 -19.21 -13.35
CA VAL A 325 12.90 -18.73 -14.71
C VAL A 325 14.20 -19.32 -15.24
N LEU A 326 15.27 -19.32 -14.42
CA LEU A 326 16.56 -19.91 -14.79
C LEU A 326 16.40 -21.39 -15.15
N ARG A 327 15.62 -22.15 -14.38
CA ARG A 327 15.32 -23.55 -14.70
C ARG A 327 14.64 -23.67 -16.06
N THR A 328 13.59 -22.90 -16.33
CA THR A 328 12.91 -22.90 -17.63
C THR A 328 13.89 -22.64 -18.78
N ARG A 329 14.69 -21.58 -18.67
CA ARG A 329 15.64 -21.18 -19.71
C ARG A 329 16.73 -22.22 -19.95
N LEU A 330 17.20 -22.90 -18.90
CA LEU A 330 18.15 -24.00 -19.00
C LEU A 330 17.54 -25.21 -19.72
N ILE A 331 16.27 -25.53 -19.46
CA ILE A 331 15.54 -26.63 -20.14
C ILE A 331 15.32 -26.29 -21.62
N GLU A 332 14.96 -25.06 -21.93
CA GLU A 332 14.70 -24.61 -23.31
C GLU A 332 15.97 -24.29 -24.10
N GLY A 333 17.14 -24.24 -23.46
CA GLY A 333 18.41 -23.84 -24.09
C GLY A 333 18.48 -22.36 -24.49
N LYS A 334 17.62 -21.51 -23.91
CA LYS A 334 17.48 -20.08 -24.24
C LYS A 334 18.07 -19.14 -23.19
N ASN A 335 19.17 -19.54 -22.55
CA ASN A 335 19.84 -18.63 -21.61
C ASN A 335 20.66 -17.60 -22.38
N ASP A 336 20.00 -16.55 -22.85
CA ASP A 336 20.58 -15.42 -23.59
C ASP A 336 21.32 -14.41 -22.69
N GLY A 337 21.26 -14.60 -21.37
CA GLY A 337 21.89 -13.71 -20.40
C GLY A 337 21.03 -12.49 -20.02
N ASP A 338 19.79 -12.37 -20.53
CA ASP A 338 18.89 -11.27 -20.21
C ASP A 338 18.30 -11.41 -18.80
N PRO A 339 18.52 -10.48 -17.85
CA PRO A 339 17.89 -10.54 -16.54
C PRO A 339 16.38 -10.22 -16.53
N ASP A 340 15.82 -9.71 -17.63
CA ASP A 340 14.41 -9.34 -17.70
C ASP A 340 13.53 -10.58 -17.85
N ILE A 341 12.45 -10.64 -17.06
CA ILE A 341 11.55 -11.80 -16.99
C ILE A 341 10.39 -11.54 -17.94
N GLN A 342 10.19 -12.43 -18.89
CA GLN A 342 9.01 -12.40 -19.75
C GLN A 342 7.81 -12.91 -18.96
N SER A 343 6.68 -12.25 -19.16
CA SER A 343 5.35 -12.64 -18.73
C SER A 343 5.03 -14.15 -18.83
N LYS A 344 5.41 -14.80 -19.93
CA LYS A 344 5.17 -16.24 -20.11
C LYS A 344 6.02 -17.11 -19.18
N GLU A 345 7.19 -16.63 -18.77
CA GLU A 345 8.11 -17.34 -17.88
C GLU A 345 7.63 -17.28 -16.43
N SER A 346 7.02 -16.17 -16.00
CA SER A 346 6.43 -16.05 -14.67
C SER A 346 5.18 -16.93 -14.50
N LEU A 347 4.42 -17.18 -15.56
CA LEU A 347 3.24 -18.06 -15.51
C LEU A 347 3.59 -19.55 -15.33
N GLN A 348 4.83 -19.95 -15.64
CA GLN A 348 5.27 -21.35 -15.57
C GLN A 348 5.81 -21.75 -14.19
N ILE A 349 5.88 -20.84 -13.20
CA ILE A 349 6.49 -21.11 -11.89
C ILE A 349 5.94 -22.38 -11.25
N VAL A 350 4.63 -22.58 -11.28
CA VAL A 350 4.00 -23.74 -10.64
C VAL A 350 4.43 -25.06 -11.30
N ASP A 351 4.51 -25.08 -12.63
CA ASP A 351 4.96 -26.25 -13.39
C ASP A 351 6.45 -26.52 -13.13
N GLN A 352 7.26 -25.47 -13.01
CA GLN A 352 8.68 -25.59 -12.67
C GLN A 352 8.89 -26.11 -11.24
N VAL A 353 8.10 -25.65 -10.28
CA VAL A 353 8.12 -26.17 -8.90
C VAL A 353 7.75 -27.67 -8.92
N ALA A 354 6.65 -28.05 -9.57
CA ALA A 354 6.23 -29.45 -9.69
C ALA A 354 7.29 -30.33 -10.37
N GLY A 355 7.88 -29.83 -11.45
CA GLY A 355 8.98 -30.50 -12.15
C GLY A 355 10.23 -30.63 -11.30
N SER A 356 10.53 -29.67 -10.42
CA SER A 356 11.72 -29.67 -9.56
C SER A 356 11.69 -30.69 -8.44
N VAL A 357 10.53 -30.93 -7.83
CA VAL A 357 10.39 -31.93 -6.76
C VAL A 357 10.65 -33.34 -7.28
N ASN A 358 10.34 -33.58 -8.55
CA ASN A 358 10.48 -34.88 -9.21
C ASN A 358 11.76 -35.00 -10.06
N SER A 359 12.66 -34.00 -10.03
CA SER A 359 13.87 -33.98 -10.85
C SER A 359 14.99 -34.85 -10.26
N PRO A 360 15.74 -35.62 -11.08
CA PRO A 360 16.91 -36.37 -10.63
C PRO A 360 18.04 -35.43 -10.19
N ALA A 361 18.98 -35.99 -9.42
CA ALA A 361 20.07 -35.26 -8.76
C ALA A 361 21.16 -34.67 -9.68
N ASP A 362 21.00 -34.71 -11.01
CA ASP A 362 21.92 -34.05 -11.94
C ASP A 362 21.18 -33.09 -12.90
N ALA A 363 19.89 -32.86 -12.67
CA ALA A 363 19.07 -32.03 -13.55
C ALA A 363 19.14 -30.54 -13.18
N PRO A 364 18.85 -29.62 -14.14
CA PRO A 364 18.68 -28.17 -13.88
C PRO A 364 17.71 -27.82 -12.74
N GLY A 365 16.92 -28.80 -12.29
CA GLY A 365 16.02 -28.70 -11.15
C GLY A 365 16.61 -28.62 -9.77
N GLN A 366 17.90 -28.93 -9.61
CA GLN A 366 18.55 -28.90 -8.32
C GLN A 366 18.51 -27.51 -7.69
N TYR A 367 18.72 -26.45 -8.46
CA TYR A 367 18.75 -25.08 -7.95
C TYR A 367 17.42 -24.66 -7.34
N LEU A 368 16.31 -24.87 -8.06
CA LEU A 368 14.96 -24.55 -7.54
C LEU A 368 14.59 -25.45 -6.35
N SER A 369 14.91 -26.75 -6.40
CA SER A 369 14.63 -27.64 -5.28
C SER A 369 15.46 -27.31 -4.03
N ALA A 370 16.72 -26.91 -4.19
CA ALA A 370 17.57 -26.42 -3.10
C ALA A 370 17.03 -25.10 -2.53
N PHE A 371 16.54 -24.21 -3.39
CA PHE A 371 15.91 -22.96 -2.97
C PHE A 371 14.66 -23.21 -2.14
N LEU A 372 13.77 -24.08 -2.63
CA LEU A 372 12.56 -24.48 -1.91
C LEU A 372 12.87 -25.19 -0.58
N LYS A 373 13.92 -26.02 -0.52
CA LYS A 373 14.35 -26.65 0.75
C LYS A 373 14.78 -25.62 1.79
N ARG A 374 15.46 -24.55 1.38
CA ARG A 374 15.97 -23.52 2.30
C ARG A 374 14.90 -22.49 2.68
N PHE A 375 14.11 -22.03 1.72
CA PHE A 375 13.21 -20.88 1.89
C PHE A 375 11.73 -21.18 1.67
N GLY A 376 11.36 -22.37 1.22
CA GLY A 376 9.98 -22.74 0.90
C GLY A 376 9.04 -22.74 2.12
N GLU A 377 9.57 -23.01 3.32
CA GLU A 377 8.82 -22.85 4.58
C GLU A 377 8.96 -21.43 5.16
N VAL A 378 10.09 -20.76 4.93
CA VAL A 378 10.38 -19.41 5.47
C VAL A 378 9.46 -18.36 4.84
N TYR A 379 9.30 -18.39 3.51
CA TYR A 379 8.47 -17.44 2.77
C TYR A 379 7.04 -17.30 3.33
N PRO A 380 6.22 -18.36 3.42
CA PRO A 380 4.86 -18.25 3.96
C PRO A 380 4.83 -17.90 5.45
N GLN A 381 5.88 -18.18 6.22
CA GLN A 381 5.98 -17.74 7.62
C GLN A 381 6.14 -16.22 7.72
N GLN A 382 6.96 -15.61 6.86
CA GLN A 382 7.13 -14.16 6.81
C GLN A 382 5.84 -13.46 6.38
N LEU A 383 5.10 -14.01 5.40
CA LEU A 383 3.79 -13.50 5.01
C LEU A 383 2.80 -13.50 6.19
N VAL A 384 2.79 -14.58 6.99
CA VAL A 384 1.97 -14.65 8.20
C VAL A 384 2.38 -13.59 9.22
N ARG A 385 3.69 -13.39 9.45
CA ARG A 385 4.18 -12.33 10.36
C ARG A 385 3.74 -10.93 9.93
N VAL A 386 3.73 -10.65 8.63
CA VAL A 386 3.21 -9.35 8.11
C VAL A 386 1.74 -9.15 8.51
N LEU A 387 0.89 -10.17 8.42
CA LEU A 387 -0.51 -10.08 8.84
C LEU A 387 -0.65 -9.90 10.35
N GLU A 388 0.17 -10.58 11.15
CA GLU A 388 0.18 -10.45 12.61
C GLU A 388 0.59 -9.04 13.06
N SER A 389 1.72 -8.54 12.54
CA SER A 389 2.18 -7.18 12.85
C SER A 389 1.17 -6.12 12.39
N PHE A 390 0.48 -6.32 11.26
CA PHE A 390 -0.61 -5.43 10.85
C PHE A 390 -1.76 -5.42 11.87
N LEU A 391 -2.17 -6.57 12.39
CA LEU A 391 -3.23 -6.64 13.40
C LEU A 391 -2.81 -5.91 14.69
N GLU A 392 -1.58 -6.08 15.14
CA GLU A 392 -1.03 -5.33 16.29
C GLU A 392 -1.10 -3.81 16.06
N CYS A 393 -0.76 -3.33 14.85
CA CYS A 393 -0.86 -1.91 14.50
C CYS A 393 -2.30 -1.38 14.63
N THR A 394 -3.28 -2.20 14.23
CA THR A 394 -4.70 -1.78 14.20
C THR A 394 -5.34 -1.68 15.58
N GLU A 395 -4.68 -2.20 16.61
CA GLU A 395 -5.13 -2.10 18.00
C GLU A 395 -4.72 -0.79 18.65
N VAL A 396 -3.80 -0.05 18.03
CA VAL A 396 -3.29 1.21 18.56
C VAL A 396 -4.24 2.37 18.27
N GLN A 397 -4.36 3.26 19.25
CA GLN A 397 -5.05 4.54 19.12
C GLN A 397 -4.07 5.65 19.45
N ILE A 398 -4.00 6.69 18.60
CA ILE A 398 -3.25 7.90 18.92
C ILE A 398 -4.27 8.95 19.33
N ASN A 399 -4.19 9.45 20.57
CA ASN A 399 -5.15 10.41 21.12
C ASN A 399 -6.62 9.95 21.01
N GLY A 400 -6.88 8.64 21.18
CA GLY A 400 -8.23 8.05 21.04
C GLY A 400 -8.73 7.96 19.60
N ILE A 401 -7.90 8.30 18.60
CA ILE A 401 -8.21 8.12 17.18
C ILE A 401 -7.62 6.77 16.73
N GLY A 402 -8.51 5.85 16.36
CA GLY A 402 -8.13 4.53 15.84
C GLY A 402 -7.26 4.63 14.59
N PHE A 403 -6.42 3.62 14.41
CA PHE A 403 -5.50 3.51 13.28
C PHE A 403 -6.20 3.65 11.92
N ASN A 404 -5.67 4.53 11.07
CA ASN A 404 -6.11 4.70 9.70
C ASN A 404 -4.90 4.62 8.75
N ALA A 405 -4.81 3.50 8.03
CA ALA A 405 -3.65 3.16 7.24
C ALA A 405 -3.70 3.81 5.83
N PRO A 406 -2.55 4.23 5.26
CA PRO A 406 -2.48 4.58 3.86
C PRO A 406 -2.72 3.34 2.98
N LEU A 407 -3.40 3.56 1.85
CA LEU A 407 -3.79 2.54 0.89
C LEU A 407 -2.57 1.90 0.25
N GLN A 408 -1.78 2.68 -0.50
CA GLN A 408 -0.66 2.16 -1.30
C GLN A 408 0.42 1.51 -0.45
N GLN A 409 0.73 2.14 0.69
CA GLN A 409 1.85 1.73 1.53
C GLN A 409 1.53 0.58 2.49
N VAL A 410 0.26 0.37 2.85
CA VAL A 410 -0.13 -0.62 3.88
C VAL A 410 -1.27 -1.51 3.41
N VAL A 411 -2.48 -0.97 3.18
CA VAL A 411 -3.68 -1.79 2.91
C VAL A 411 -3.48 -2.70 1.70
N TYR A 412 -2.88 -2.14 0.66
CA TYR A 412 -2.58 -2.79 -0.60
C TYR A 412 -1.58 -3.94 -0.42
N GLY A 413 -0.55 -3.71 0.40
CA GLY A 413 0.40 -4.73 0.82
C GLY A 413 -0.28 -5.90 1.54
N ILE A 414 -1.24 -5.64 2.43
CA ILE A 414 -1.97 -6.69 3.15
C ILE A 414 -2.84 -7.54 2.24
N VAL A 415 -3.56 -6.93 1.29
CA VAL A 415 -4.34 -7.67 0.28
C VAL A 415 -3.41 -8.59 -0.53
N PHE A 416 -2.25 -8.09 -0.93
CA PHE A 416 -1.25 -8.86 -1.68
C PHE A 416 -0.66 -10.02 -0.87
N VAL A 417 -0.38 -9.81 0.42
CA VAL A 417 0.07 -10.87 1.33
C VAL A 417 -0.98 -11.98 1.42
N CYS A 418 -2.27 -11.64 1.57
CA CYS A 418 -3.35 -12.62 1.56
C CYS A 418 -3.41 -13.38 0.22
N LYS A 419 -3.27 -12.68 -0.92
CA LYS A 419 -3.22 -13.31 -2.25
C LYS A 419 -2.08 -14.33 -2.33
N ASN A 420 -0.86 -13.94 -1.96
CA ASN A 420 0.31 -14.82 -2.05
C ASN A 420 0.20 -16.03 -1.12
N ILE A 421 -0.46 -15.90 0.03
CA ILE A 421 -0.74 -17.04 0.92
C ILE A 421 -1.69 -18.04 0.24
N VAL A 422 -2.73 -17.56 -0.44
CA VAL A 422 -3.66 -18.42 -1.18
C VAL A 422 -2.94 -19.12 -2.34
N GLU A 423 -2.17 -18.37 -3.13
CA GLU A 423 -1.39 -18.91 -4.25
C GLU A 423 -0.35 -19.95 -3.78
N ASN A 424 0.33 -19.68 -2.66
CA ASN A 424 1.27 -20.64 -2.09
C ASN A 424 0.56 -21.95 -1.68
N ASN A 425 -0.65 -21.88 -1.10
CA ASN A 425 -1.43 -23.08 -0.78
C ASN A 425 -1.89 -23.83 -2.03
N PHE A 426 -2.26 -23.13 -3.10
CA PHE A 426 -2.55 -23.78 -4.39
C PHE A 426 -1.34 -24.55 -4.92
N VAL A 427 -0.14 -23.97 -4.86
CA VAL A 427 1.11 -24.67 -5.21
C VAL A 427 1.34 -25.89 -4.31
N GLN A 428 1.13 -25.74 -2.99
CA GLN A 428 1.29 -26.85 -2.04
C GLN A 428 0.36 -28.02 -2.35
N VAL A 429 -0.90 -27.74 -2.68
CA VAL A 429 -1.88 -28.77 -3.02
C VAL A 429 -1.53 -29.45 -4.34
N ARG A 430 -1.14 -28.66 -5.36
CA ARG A 430 -0.79 -29.21 -6.67
C ARG A 430 0.46 -30.09 -6.63
N VAL A 431 1.45 -29.70 -5.84
CA VAL A 431 2.77 -30.36 -5.83
C VAL A 431 2.88 -31.45 -4.76
N PHE A 432 2.34 -31.19 -3.57
CA PHE A 432 2.47 -32.08 -2.41
C PHE A 432 1.15 -32.71 -1.98
N GLY A 433 0.05 -32.43 -2.66
CA GLY A 433 -1.27 -33.00 -2.39
C GLY A 433 -1.94 -32.48 -1.11
N ARG A 434 -1.35 -31.47 -0.44
CA ARG A 434 -1.80 -30.98 0.87
C ARG A 434 -1.67 -29.47 1.00
N LEU A 435 -2.42 -28.87 1.92
CA LEU A 435 -2.25 -27.48 2.32
C LEU A 435 -0.96 -27.25 3.11
N ALA A 436 -0.55 -25.98 3.23
CA ALA A 436 0.56 -25.59 4.08
C ALA A 436 0.30 -25.97 5.55
N ARG A 437 1.35 -26.29 6.31
CA ARG A 437 1.22 -26.72 7.72
C ARG A 437 0.53 -25.69 8.61
N ASN A 438 0.67 -24.41 8.30
CA ASN A 438 0.09 -23.29 9.04
C ASN A 438 -1.20 -22.72 8.42
N HIS A 439 -1.88 -23.47 7.54
CA HIS A 439 -3.08 -23.00 6.84
C HIS A 439 -4.23 -22.61 7.79
N GLU A 440 -4.35 -23.26 8.95
CA GLU A 440 -5.37 -22.89 9.96
C GLU A 440 -5.15 -21.46 10.49
N LYS A 441 -3.90 -21.14 10.85
CA LYS A 441 -3.51 -19.79 11.27
C LYS A 441 -3.74 -18.77 10.15
N GLN A 442 -3.44 -19.13 8.90
CA GLN A 442 -3.69 -18.26 7.74
C GLN A 442 -5.19 -17.95 7.58
N LEU A 443 -6.05 -18.97 7.67
CA LEU A 443 -7.50 -18.82 7.64
C LEU A 443 -8.03 -17.97 8.80
N GLU A 444 -7.45 -18.09 9.99
CA GLU A 444 -7.83 -17.28 11.15
C GLU A 444 -7.49 -15.79 10.96
N LEU A 445 -6.34 -15.48 10.36
CA LEU A 445 -5.85 -14.10 10.22
C LEU A 445 -6.62 -13.30 9.17
N PHE A 446 -7.06 -13.92 8.06
CA PHE A 446 -7.68 -13.21 6.95
C PHE A 446 -8.95 -12.42 7.37
N PRO A 447 -9.95 -13.02 8.03
CA PRO A 447 -11.14 -12.29 8.49
C PRO A 447 -10.81 -11.17 9.47
N LYS A 448 -9.81 -11.36 10.34
CA LYS A 448 -9.37 -10.32 11.29
C LYS A 448 -8.80 -9.12 10.53
N CYS A 449 -7.89 -9.34 9.59
CA CYS A 449 -7.32 -8.28 8.76
C CYS A 449 -8.39 -7.57 7.91
N ALA A 450 -9.28 -8.35 7.27
CA ALA A 450 -10.39 -7.82 6.48
C ALA A 450 -11.31 -6.93 7.32
N ARG A 451 -11.64 -7.34 8.54
CA ARG A 451 -12.47 -6.55 9.46
C ARG A 451 -11.80 -5.24 9.84
N ARG A 452 -10.51 -5.26 10.20
CA ARG A 452 -9.76 -4.05 10.56
C ARG A 452 -9.68 -3.06 9.39
N ILE A 453 -9.38 -3.53 8.18
CA ILE A 453 -9.41 -2.68 6.97
C ILE A 453 -10.82 -2.15 6.71
N GLY A 454 -11.84 -3.00 6.88
CA GLY A 454 -13.25 -2.59 6.71
C GLY A 454 -13.68 -1.49 7.68
N GLN A 455 -13.13 -1.45 8.90
CA GLN A 455 -13.37 -0.39 9.89
C GLN A 455 -12.73 0.95 9.49
N MET A 456 -11.72 0.95 8.63
CA MET A 456 -11.10 2.17 8.07
C MET A 456 -11.95 2.80 6.96
N ALA A 457 -12.98 2.10 6.47
CA ALA A 457 -13.90 2.61 5.46
C ALA A 457 -14.74 3.76 6.06
N ALA A 458 -14.25 4.98 5.85
CA ALA A 458 -14.73 6.23 6.41
C ALA A 458 -16.25 6.40 6.53
N SER A 459 -16.77 6.08 7.72
CA SER A 459 -17.98 6.58 8.40
C SER A 459 -18.42 5.48 9.37
N PRO A 460 -18.43 5.70 10.71
CA PRO A 460 -18.91 4.71 11.69
C PRO A 460 -20.32 4.17 11.41
N TRP A 461 -21.10 4.92 10.63
CA TRP A 461 -22.52 4.73 10.34
C TRP A 461 -22.82 3.97 9.05
N LYS A 462 -21.82 3.75 8.19
CA LYS A 462 -22.04 3.09 6.91
C LYS A 462 -21.58 1.65 7.02
N SER A 463 -22.46 0.71 6.65
CA SER A 463 -22.04 -0.67 6.47
C SER A 463 -20.92 -0.75 5.42
N THR A 464 -20.03 -1.73 5.55
CA THR A 464 -18.97 -1.97 4.54
C THR A 464 -19.59 -2.16 3.14
N LYS A 465 -20.82 -2.67 3.05
CA LYS A 465 -21.58 -2.78 1.79
C LYS A 465 -21.95 -1.40 1.21
N SER A 466 -22.43 -0.47 2.05
CA SER A 466 -22.72 0.90 1.64
C SER A 466 -21.44 1.68 1.28
N ALA A 467 -20.37 1.51 2.06
CA ALA A 467 -19.08 2.13 1.78
C ALA A 467 -18.48 1.64 0.45
N PHE A 468 -18.54 0.32 0.21
CA PHE A 468 -18.15 -0.28 -1.07
C PHE A 468 -18.98 0.27 -2.22
N ALA A 469 -20.30 0.37 -2.06
CA ALA A 469 -21.15 0.98 -3.07
C ALA A 469 -20.71 2.42 -3.36
N SER A 470 -20.34 3.22 -2.37
CA SER A 470 -19.81 4.57 -2.61
C SER A 470 -18.37 4.63 -3.17
N GLY A 471 -17.78 3.51 -3.60
CA GLY A 471 -16.42 3.48 -4.17
C GLY A 471 -15.30 3.56 -3.13
N CYS A 472 -15.57 3.20 -1.86
CA CYS A 472 -14.54 3.18 -0.82
C CYS A 472 -13.57 2.00 -1.02
N VAL A 473 -12.29 2.33 -1.22
CA VAL A 473 -11.25 1.34 -1.48
C VAL A 473 -11.00 0.42 -0.27
N TYR A 474 -10.98 0.94 0.96
CA TYR A 474 -10.86 0.09 2.16
C TYR A 474 -11.95 -0.99 2.22
N ALA A 475 -13.19 -0.63 1.90
CA ALA A 475 -14.29 -1.58 1.85
C ALA A 475 -14.12 -2.62 0.74
N ALA A 476 -13.57 -2.22 -0.41
CA ALA A 476 -13.22 -3.14 -1.49
C ALA A 476 -12.10 -4.10 -1.09
N SER A 477 -11.01 -3.61 -0.51
CA SER A 477 -9.90 -4.42 0.01
C SER A 477 -10.36 -5.44 1.05
N SER A 478 -11.24 -5.01 1.97
CA SER A 478 -11.87 -5.91 2.95
C SER A 478 -12.64 -7.06 2.27
N LYS A 479 -13.48 -6.74 1.28
CA LYS A 479 -14.22 -7.77 0.51
C LYS A 479 -13.31 -8.72 -0.25
N ILE A 480 -12.23 -8.22 -0.83
CA ILE A 480 -11.25 -9.05 -1.56
C ILE A 480 -10.61 -10.06 -0.60
N ILE A 481 -10.19 -9.63 0.60
CA ILE A 481 -9.60 -10.54 1.59
C ILE A 481 -10.61 -11.60 2.03
N TYR A 482 -11.89 -11.25 2.22
CA TYR A 482 -12.94 -12.26 2.48
C TYR A 482 -13.12 -13.22 1.31
N GLY A 483 -13.06 -12.75 0.06
CA GLY A 483 -13.08 -13.62 -1.12
C GLY A 483 -11.92 -14.61 -1.13
N LEU A 484 -10.70 -14.13 -0.86
CA LEU A 484 -9.50 -14.95 -0.74
C LEU A 484 -9.60 -15.98 0.41
N HIS A 485 -10.16 -15.57 1.55
CA HIS A 485 -10.46 -16.48 2.66
C HIS A 485 -11.39 -17.61 2.23
N ASN A 486 -12.51 -17.27 1.58
CA ASN A 486 -13.49 -18.26 1.13
C ASN A 486 -12.92 -19.24 0.10
N ILE A 487 -12.02 -18.77 -0.77
CA ILE A 487 -11.29 -19.62 -1.71
C ILE A 487 -10.45 -20.66 -0.95
N LEU A 488 -9.64 -20.22 0.01
CA LEU A 488 -8.79 -21.10 0.81
C LEU A 488 -9.60 -22.05 1.70
N GLU A 489 -10.70 -21.57 2.28
CA GLU A 489 -11.61 -22.36 3.11
C GLU A 489 -12.30 -23.46 2.28
N ARG A 490 -12.76 -23.12 1.08
CA ARG A 490 -13.33 -24.09 0.14
C ARG A 490 -12.30 -25.15 -0.23
N LEU A 491 -11.06 -24.75 -0.50
CA LEU A 491 -9.97 -25.67 -0.85
C LEU A 491 -9.68 -26.64 0.31
N ARG A 492 -9.61 -26.13 1.55
CA ARG A 492 -9.51 -26.96 2.77
C ARG A 492 -10.65 -27.95 2.88
N THR A 493 -11.87 -27.47 2.67
CA THR A 493 -13.09 -28.29 2.80
C THR A 493 -13.10 -29.43 1.78
N GLU A 494 -12.76 -29.16 0.53
CA GLU A 494 -12.70 -30.20 -0.51
C GLU A 494 -11.62 -31.25 -0.22
N LEU A 495 -10.43 -30.84 0.21
CA LEU A 495 -9.37 -31.80 0.58
C LEU A 495 -9.76 -32.65 1.80
N SER A 496 -10.48 -32.07 2.77
CA SER A 496 -10.95 -32.80 3.95
C SER A 496 -12.01 -33.86 3.64
N LYS A 497 -12.76 -33.69 2.55
CA LYS A 497 -13.75 -34.69 2.06
C LYS A 497 -13.10 -35.89 1.36
N GLY A 498 -11.78 -35.88 1.21
CA GLY A 498 -11.04 -36.91 0.48
C GLY A 498 -11.08 -36.73 -1.03
N THR A 499 -11.54 -35.57 -1.54
CA THR A 499 -11.44 -35.21 -2.96
C THR A 499 -9.96 -35.25 -3.36
N LYS A 500 -9.65 -35.91 -4.49
CA LYS A 500 -8.26 -35.95 -4.97
C LYS A 500 -7.77 -34.53 -5.24
N SER A 501 -6.50 -34.25 -4.98
CA SER A 501 -5.95 -32.90 -5.07
C SER A 501 -6.18 -32.24 -6.44
N ASN A 502 -6.13 -33.00 -7.54
CA ASN A 502 -6.42 -32.49 -8.88
C ASN A 502 -7.91 -32.13 -9.06
N GLU A 503 -8.82 -33.01 -8.62
CA GLU A 503 -10.27 -32.76 -8.68
C GLU A 503 -10.68 -31.56 -7.80
N ALA A 504 -10.01 -31.38 -6.65
CA ALA A 504 -10.22 -30.25 -5.76
C ALA A 504 -9.78 -28.92 -6.39
N LEU A 505 -8.75 -28.93 -7.24
CA LEU A 505 -8.27 -27.76 -7.99
C LEU A 505 -9.15 -27.46 -9.22
N ASP A 506 -9.60 -28.50 -9.92
CA ASP A 506 -10.50 -28.39 -11.08
C ASP A 506 -11.84 -27.73 -10.71
N LEU A 507 -12.31 -27.89 -9.46
CA LEU A 507 -13.53 -27.24 -8.93
C LEU A 507 -13.45 -25.71 -8.85
N PHE A 508 -12.26 -25.14 -8.94
CA PHE A 508 -12.06 -23.70 -9.00
C PHE A 508 -12.04 -23.20 -10.47
N ASN A 509 -12.34 -24.07 -11.44
CA ASN A 509 -12.16 -23.84 -12.88
C ASN A 509 -10.78 -23.25 -13.19
N ILE A 510 -9.77 -23.56 -12.38
CA ILE A 510 -8.40 -23.18 -12.66
C ILE A 510 -8.03 -24.05 -13.86
N PRO A 511 -7.84 -23.49 -15.06
CA PRO A 511 -7.51 -24.29 -16.22
C PRO A 511 -6.25 -25.10 -15.89
N PRO A 512 -6.05 -26.28 -16.51
CA PRO A 512 -4.80 -27.04 -16.34
C PRO A 512 -3.57 -26.17 -16.65
N ASP A 513 -3.80 -25.15 -17.47
CA ASP A 513 -3.12 -23.87 -17.53
C ASP A 513 -3.52 -22.94 -16.37
N LEU A 514 -2.73 -22.90 -15.29
CA LEU A 514 -2.67 -21.72 -14.40
C LEU A 514 -2.30 -20.43 -15.15
N SER A 515 -2.09 -20.51 -16.48
CA SER A 515 -1.67 -19.46 -17.39
C SER A 515 -2.82 -18.67 -18.06
N SER A 516 -4.10 -19.03 -17.90
CA SER A 516 -5.20 -18.36 -18.64
C SER A 516 -6.43 -17.85 -17.87
N ILE A 517 -6.52 -17.99 -16.53
CA ILE A 517 -7.33 -17.04 -15.73
C ILE A 517 -6.46 -15.80 -15.50
N GLY A 518 -6.15 -15.14 -16.61
CA GLY A 518 -5.62 -13.79 -16.60
C GLY A 518 -6.75 -12.85 -16.23
N VAL A 519 -6.82 -12.47 -14.95
CA VAL A 519 -6.91 -11.02 -14.71
C VAL A 519 -5.50 -10.52 -15.04
N ASP A 520 -5.19 -10.37 -16.35
CA ASP A 520 -3.86 -10.01 -16.90
C ASP A 520 -2.72 -10.02 -15.87
N PHE A 521 -2.30 -11.22 -15.43
CA PHE A 521 -1.34 -11.39 -14.31
C PHE A 521 0.13 -11.28 -14.75
N ASN A 522 0.37 -10.58 -15.86
CA ASN A 522 1.69 -10.36 -16.44
C ASN A 522 2.38 -9.10 -15.93
N MET A 523 1.88 -8.57 -14.83
CA MET A 523 2.02 -7.15 -14.55
C MET A 523 2.63 -6.97 -13.15
N PRO A 524 3.91 -6.53 -13.06
CA PRO A 524 4.69 -6.51 -11.81
C PRO A 524 4.13 -5.52 -10.79
N PHE A 525 4.16 -5.92 -9.50
CA PHE A 525 3.97 -5.18 -8.22
C PHE A 525 2.92 -4.04 -8.12
N TRP A 526 2.79 -3.19 -9.11
CA TRP A 526 1.84 -2.10 -9.26
C TRP A 526 0.86 -2.30 -10.42
N ASP A 527 1.20 -3.07 -11.44
CA ASP A 527 0.33 -3.13 -12.61
C ASP A 527 -0.97 -3.94 -12.41
N ALA A 528 -0.99 -4.91 -11.47
CA ALA A 528 -2.23 -5.60 -11.06
C ALA A 528 -3.20 -4.67 -10.28
N TRP A 529 -2.76 -3.46 -9.91
CA TRP A 529 -3.64 -2.41 -9.37
C TRP A 529 -4.47 -1.71 -10.45
N ASN A 530 -4.01 -1.75 -11.71
CA ASN A 530 -4.57 -0.97 -12.82
C ASN A 530 -5.89 -1.52 -13.37
N LEU A 531 -6.38 -2.65 -12.85
CA LEU A 531 -7.57 -3.34 -13.37
C LEU A 531 -8.74 -3.49 -12.39
N TRP A 532 -8.74 -2.81 -11.22
CA TRP A 532 -9.92 -2.84 -10.36
C TRP A 532 -10.63 -1.50 -10.17
N PRO A 533 -11.96 -1.44 -10.34
CA PRO A 533 -12.88 -2.43 -10.95
C PRO A 533 -13.08 -2.32 -12.47
N HIS A 534 -12.20 -2.86 -13.32
CA HIS A 534 -12.62 -3.25 -14.67
C HIS A 534 -13.39 -4.57 -14.59
N VAL A 535 -14.67 -4.48 -14.22
CA VAL A 535 -15.64 -5.51 -14.56
C VAL A 535 -15.89 -5.39 -16.07
N GLY A 536 -15.28 -6.28 -16.85
CA GLY A 536 -15.64 -6.59 -18.23
C GLY A 536 -15.46 -5.46 -19.25
N SER A 537 -14.35 -5.47 -19.99
CA SER A 537 -14.38 -5.05 -21.39
C SER A 537 -14.68 -6.26 -22.27
N SER A 538 -15.93 -6.73 -22.25
CA SER A 538 -16.45 -7.48 -23.39
C SER A 538 -16.96 -6.48 -24.42
N SER A 539 -16.50 -6.67 -25.65
CA SER A 539 -17.05 -6.08 -26.86
C SER A 539 -18.60 -6.18 -26.88
N PRO A 540 -19.34 -5.24 -27.49
CA PRO A 540 -20.81 -5.23 -27.48
C PRO A 540 -21.49 -6.42 -28.20
N PHE A 541 -20.73 -7.40 -28.71
CA PHE A 541 -21.26 -8.44 -29.59
C PHE A 541 -20.94 -9.89 -29.20
N ASP A 542 -20.38 -10.18 -28.03
CA ASP A 542 -20.21 -11.58 -27.59
C ASP A 542 -20.95 -11.88 -26.28
N ALA A 543 -22.12 -12.52 -26.42
CA ALA A 543 -23.02 -12.89 -25.32
C ALA A 543 -22.82 -14.34 -24.85
N SER A 544 -21.60 -14.89 -24.89
CA SER A 544 -21.39 -16.35 -24.62
C SER A 544 -20.28 -16.74 -23.63
N LEU A 545 -19.63 -15.79 -22.94
CA LEU A 545 -18.55 -16.07 -21.99
C LEU A 545 -18.80 -15.44 -20.60
N ASP A 546 -19.88 -15.86 -19.95
CA ASP A 546 -20.13 -15.66 -18.52
C ASP A 546 -19.30 -16.68 -17.71
N LEU A 547 -17.98 -16.48 -17.58
CA LEU A 547 -17.11 -17.48 -16.92
C LEU A 547 -16.91 -17.30 -15.41
N PHE A 548 -17.36 -16.20 -14.81
CA PHE A 548 -17.48 -16.06 -13.35
C PHE A 548 -18.64 -15.13 -13.01
N ASN A 549 -19.79 -15.72 -12.66
CA ASN A 549 -20.94 -14.98 -12.17
C ASN A 549 -20.68 -14.52 -10.73
N TRP A 550 -19.86 -13.47 -10.56
CA TRP A 550 -19.54 -12.86 -9.27
C TRP A 550 -20.79 -12.41 -8.49
N GLY A 551 -21.96 -12.32 -9.13
CA GLY A 551 -23.23 -11.95 -8.53
C GLY A 551 -23.74 -12.93 -7.46
N THR A 552 -23.46 -14.23 -7.58
CA THR A 552 -24.02 -15.24 -6.65
C THR A 552 -23.18 -15.42 -5.39
N GLY A 553 -21.85 -15.21 -5.44
CA GLY A 553 -20.97 -15.26 -4.27
C GLY A 553 -20.98 -13.99 -3.41
N LEU A 554 -21.57 -12.89 -3.90
CA LEU A 554 -21.69 -11.59 -3.21
C LEU A 554 -22.92 -11.49 -2.28
N ASN A 555 -23.79 -12.50 -2.28
CA ASN A 555 -24.91 -12.62 -1.35
C ASN A 555 -24.49 -13.38 -0.08
N TYR A 556 -23.62 -12.78 0.71
CA TYR A 556 -23.49 -13.18 2.11
C TYR A 556 -24.64 -12.53 2.91
N ASN A 557 -25.70 -13.29 3.13
CA ASN A 557 -26.69 -12.97 4.16
C ASN A 557 -26.07 -13.36 5.50
N GLY A 558 -25.33 -12.44 6.11
CA GLY A 558 -24.98 -12.59 7.51
C GLY A 558 -26.28 -12.52 8.32
N ASP A 559 -26.61 -13.60 9.02
CA ASP A 559 -27.77 -13.66 9.88
C ASP A 559 -27.77 -12.49 10.87
N PHE A 560 -28.92 -11.82 10.93
CA PHE A 560 -29.23 -10.74 11.85
C PHE A 560 -29.29 -11.30 13.28
N GLU A 561 -28.40 -10.82 14.16
CA GLU A 561 -28.82 -10.64 15.56
C GLU A 561 -29.52 -9.28 15.67
N GLN A 562 -30.85 -9.33 15.79
CA GLN A 562 -31.64 -8.18 16.23
C GLN A 562 -31.14 -7.74 17.61
N MET A 563 -30.39 -6.64 17.67
CA MET A 563 -30.27 -5.90 18.92
C MET A 563 -31.64 -5.28 19.23
N ASN A 564 -32.33 -5.90 20.18
CA ASN A 564 -33.48 -5.34 20.88
C ASN A 564 -33.14 -3.94 21.39
N ILE A 565 -33.78 -2.92 20.83
CA ILE A 565 -33.87 -1.61 21.46
C ILE A 565 -35.00 -1.73 22.48
N SER A 566 -34.66 -1.92 23.76
CA SER A 566 -35.59 -1.61 24.86
C SER A 566 -35.40 -0.15 25.26
N GLY A 567 -36.50 0.58 25.36
CA GLY A 567 -36.54 2.03 25.47
C GLY A 567 -35.87 2.64 26.70
N MET A 568 -35.33 3.85 26.51
CA MET A 568 -35.89 5.12 26.99
C MET A 568 -35.11 6.28 26.36
#